data_AF-A0A7S2FAY9-F1
#
_entry.id   AF-A0A7S2FAY9-F1
#
_cell.length_a   1.000
_cell.length_b   1.000
_cell.length_c   1.000
_cell.angle_alpha   90.00
_cell.angle_beta   90.00
_cell.angle_gamma   90.00
#
_symmetry.space_group_name_H-M   'P 1'
#
loop_
_entity.id
_entity.type
_entity.pdbx_description
1 polymer ?
#
loop_
_entity_poly.entity_id
_entity_poly.type
_entity_poly.pdbx_seq_one_letter_code
_entity_poly.pdbx_strand_id
1 'polypeptide(L)'
;ADALAKFNTTDYWQTYALQYAFGTSDLATHEWSKHGSCTVWTSEEYFTQIDIMYNRLKGGAGATFLNANVGNVVDYDDLKAAFTEDTDGNPDAIAFNCESCSLSEVWTAWAADPTTLVPTTPIDIEDSDACKSCSSGVTIKAWELGASCDALPADDDAPVADVCADNTHGPPCSADSDCAGVTDCLRCAGSGFCTNVPLSSSRRRRAKA
;
A
#
# COMPACT_ATOMS: atom_id res chain seq x y z
N ALA A 1 12.08 -13.06 -15.23
CA ALA A 1 10.78 -12.96 -15.92
C ALA A 1 9.64 -13.36 -14.98
N ASP A 2 9.71 -14.54 -14.36
CA ASP A 2 8.65 -15.06 -13.47
C ASP A 2 8.48 -14.31 -12.14
N ALA A 3 9.59 -13.85 -11.53
CA ALA A 3 9.54 -13.10 -10.27
C ALA A 3 8.96 -11.68 -10.42
N LEU A 4 9.19 -11.01 -11.55
CA LEU A 4 8.57 -9.71 -11.86
C LEU A 4 7.05 -9.87 -11.97
N ALA A 5 6.58 -10.90 -12.68
CA ALA A 5 5.14 -11.19 -12.81
C ALA A 5 4.46 -11.56 -11.48
N LYS A 6 5.20 -12.16 -10.52
CA LYS A 6 4.70 -12.47 -9.16
C LYS A 6 4.77 -11.29 -8.20
N PHE A 7 5.76 -10.41 -8.33
CA PHE A 7 5.86 -9.20 -7.52
C PHE A 7 4.78 -8.17 -7.89
N ASN A 8 4.23 -8.28 -9.09
CA ASN A 8 3.12 -7.49 -9.62
C ASN A 8 1.74 -7.79 -8.98
N THR A 9 1.65 -8.69 -8.00
CA THR A 9 0.36 -9.14 -7.41
C THR A 9 0.23 -8.93 -5.90
N THR A 10 1.10 -8.15 -5.24
CA THR A 10 0.78 -7.70 -3.87
C THR A 10 -0.16 -6.49 -3.94
N ASP A 11 -1.21 -6.47 -3.11
CA ASP A 11 -2.26 -5.43 -3.10
C ASP A 11 -1.69 -3.99 -2.97
N TYR A 12 -0.48 -3.84 -2.45
CA TYR A 12 0.12 -2.55 -2.11
C TYR A 12 0.70 -1.82 -3.33
N TRP A 13 1.41 -2.52 -4.22
CA TRP A 13 2.06 -1.85 -5.35
C TRP A 13 1.03 -1.39 -6.40
N GLN A 14 -0.06 -2.16 -6.59
CA GLN A 14 -1.17 -1.75 -7.46
C GLN A 14 -1.93 -0.51 -6.93
N THR A 15 -1.97 -0.31 -5.61
CA THR A 15 -2.71 0.80 -5.00
C THR A 15 -1.95 2.13 -5.08
N TYR A 16 -0.61 2.13 -4.97
CA TYR A 16 0.17 3.36 -4.83
C TYR A 16 1.14 3.65 -5.99
N ALA A 17 1.48 2.65 -6.82
CA ALA A 17 2.29 2.84 -8.03
C ALA A 17 1.39 2.82 -9.27
N LEU A 18 0.46 3.78 -9.39
CA LEU A 18 -0.56 3.84 -10.45
C LEU A 18 0.01 3.73 -11.89
N GLN A 19 1.25 4.15 -12.14
CA GLN A 19 1.90 3.97 -13.45
C GLN A 19 2.06 2.50 -13.86
N TYR A 20 2.08 1.58 -12.90
CA TYR A 20 2.16 0.14 -13.12
C TYR A 20 0.88 -0.43 -13.75
N ALA A 21 -0.28 0.18 -13.50
CA ALA A 21 -1.55 -0.27 -14.06
C ALA A 21 -1.79 0.19 -15.53
N PHE A 22 -0.99 1.12 -16.06
CA PHE A 22 -1.33 1.85 -17.29
C PHE A 22 -0.19 2.09 -18.31
N GLY A 23 1.03 1.55 -18.15
CA GLY A 23 2.18 1.93 -19.00
C GLY A 23 3.07 0.78 -19.46
N THR A 24 3.85 1.01 -20.52
CA THR A 24 4.78 0.04 -21.15
C THR A 24 6.26 0.22 -20.73
N SER A 25 6.51 1.04 -19.71
CA SER A 25 7.82 1.26 -19.07
C SER A 25 7.63 1.31 -17.55
N ASP A 26 7.47 0.14 -16.95
CA ASP A 26 7.01 0.00 -15.56
C ASP A 26 7.99 0.62 -14.55
N LEU A 27 7.45 1.38 -13.57
CA LEU A 27 8.20 1.95 -12.45
C LEU A 27 9.11 0.91 -11.78
N ALA A 28 8.61 -0.31 -11.54
CA ALA A 28 9.41 -1.40 -10.97
C ALA A 28 10.63 -1.76 -11.85
N THR A 29 10.51 -1.72 -13.18
CA THR A 29 11.65 -1.95 -14.07
C THR A 29 12.68 -0.81 -13.95
N HIS A 30 12.21 0.44 -13.83
CA HIS A 30 13.09 1.58 -13.57
C HIS A 30 13.83 1.43 -12.23
N GLU A 31 13.09 1.19 -11.15
CA GLU A 31 13.65 1.07 -9.80
C GLU A 31 14.63 -0.10 -9.70
N TRP A 32 14.31 -1.24 -10.31
CA TRP A 32 15.24 -2.37 -10.35
C TRP A 32 16.49 -2.05 -11.17
N SER A 33 16.34 -1.58 -12.41
CA SER A 33 17.48 -1.35 -13.31
C SER A 33 18.45 -0.32 -12.74
N LYS A 34 17.93 0.76 -12.16
CA LYS A 34 18.71 1.90 -11.68
C LYS A 34 19.23 1.75 -10.25
N HIS A 35 18.46 1.12 -9.36
CA HIS A 35 18.75 1.07 -7.93
C HIS A 35 18.97 -0.36 -7.43
N GLY A 36 18.01 -1.26 -7.70
CA GLY A 36 18.07 -2.64 -7.20
C GLY A 36 19.22 -3.48 -7.78
N SER A 37 19.58 -3.26 -9.04
CA SER A 37 20.62 -4.02 -9.76
C SER A 37 22.03 -3.83 -9.19
N CYS A 38 22.24 -2.81 -8.35
CA CYS A 38 23.48 -2.56 -7.62
C CYS A 38 23.58 -3.35 -6.31
N THR A 39 22.51 -4.01 -5.88
CA THR A 39 22.48 -4.83 -4.67
C THR A 39 22.97 -6.25 -4.95
N VAL A 40 23.22 -7.02 -3.89
CA VAL A 40 23.51 -8.47 -3.99
C VAL A 40 22.25 -9.33 -4.16
N TRP A 41 21.08 -8.70 -4.08
CA TRP A 41 19.79 -9.37 -4.09
C TRP A 41 19.31 -9.71 -5.49
N THR A 42 18.43 -10.71 -5.58
CA THR A 42 17.51 -10.84 -6.70
C THR A 42 16.48 -9.70 -6.68
N SER A 43 15.80 -9.47 -7.80
CA SER A 43 14.72 -8.47 -7.84
C SER A 43 13.61 -8.76 -6.83
N GLU A 44 13.30 -10.04 -6.60
CA GLU A 44 12.29 -10.45 -5.61
C GLU A 44 12.70 -10.08 -4.19
N GLU A 45 13.94 -10.36 -3.81
CA GLU A 45 14.49 -9.99 -2.51
C GLU A 45 14.55 -8.46 -2.34
N TYR A 46 15.00 -7.71 -3.35
CA TYR A 46 15.04 -6.25 -3.33
C TYR A 46 13.67 -5.63 -3.04
N PHE A 47 12.65 -6.04 -3.78
CA PHE A 47 11.32 -5.49 -3.56
C PHE A 47 10.65 -6.03 -2.28
N THR A 48 11.00 -7.24 -1.82
CA THR A 48 10.58 -7.73 -0.49
C THR A 48 11.11 -6.81 0.62
N GLN A 49 12.34 -6.31 0.50
CA GLN A 49 12.90 -5.37 1.47
C GLN A 49 12.20 -4.00 1.41
N ILE A 50 11.81 -3.54 0.21
CA ILE A 50 10.97 -2.34 0.07
C ILE A 50 9.64 -2.51 0.80
N ASP A 51 8.96 -3.64 0.63
CA ASP A 51 7.68 -3.92 1.32
C ASP A 51 7.83 -3.95 2.85
N ILE A 52 8.93 -4.51 3.36
CA ILE A 52 9.22 -4.51 4.81
C ILE A 52 9.36 -3.07 5.32
N MET A 53 10.14 -2.24 4.64
CA MET A 53 10.36 -0.85 5.04
C MET A 53 9.11 0.01 4.90
N TYR A 54 8.35 -0.16 3.82
CA TYR A 54 7.07 0.50 3.64
C TYR A 54 6.08 0.13 4.75
N ASN A 55 5.97 -1.15 5.10
CA ASN A 55 5.06 -1.59 6.17
C ASN A 55 5.50 -1.08 7.55
N ARG A 56 6.82 -0.96 7.81
CA ARG A 56 7.34 -0.30 9.01
C ARG A 56 6.83 1.14 9.12
N LEU A 57 7.00 1.94 8.07
CA LEU A 57 6.59 3.34 8.06
C LEU A 57 5.07 3.51 8.07
N LYS A 58 4.35 2.67 7.31
CA LYS A 58 2.87 2.68 7.24
C LYS A 58 2.22 2.38 8.58
N GLY A 59 2.80 1.50 9.39
CA GLY A 59 2.34 1.20 10.74
C GLY A 59 2.75 2.23 11.78
N GLY A 60 3.53 3.25 11.38
CA GLY A 60 4.19 4.20 12.25
C GLY A 60 3.35 5.41 12.67
N ALA A 61 3.95 6.23 13.52
CA ALA A 61 3.38 7.48 14.00
C ALA A 61 3.30 8.52 12.87
N GLY A 62 4.29 8.57 11.97
CA GLY A 62 4.28 9.45 10.81
C GLY A 62 3.09 9.18 9.89
N ALA A 63 2.84 7.92 9.54
CA ALA A 63 1.67 7.55 8.73
C ALA A 63 0.34 7.83 9.45
N THR A 64 0.27 7.62 10.77
CA THR A 64 -0.90 7.97 11.58
C THR A 64 -1.15 9.47 11.56
N PHE A 65 -0.10 10.29 11.71
CA PHE A 65 -0.17 11.74 11.65
C PHE A 65 -0.64 12.23 10.28
N LEU A 66 -0.09 11.69 9.19
CA LEU A 66 -0.51 12.04 7.84
C LEU A 66 -2.00 11.74 7.62
N ASN A 67 -2.46 10.54 7.98
CA ASN A 67 -3.85 10.14 7.81
C ASN A 67 -4.84 11.01 8.61
N ALA A 68 -4.45 11.44 9.82
CA ALA A 68 -5.28 12.30 10.64
C ALA A 68 -5.38 13.74 10.09
N ASN A 69 -4.43 14.15 9.24
CA ASN A 69 -4.29 15.52 8.77
C ASN A 69 -4.53 15.71 7.26
N VAL A 70 -5.00 14.68 6.56
CA VAL A 70 -5.36 14.79 5.13
C VAL A 70 -6.31 15.98 4.89
N GLY A 71 -5.97 16.82 3.93
CA GLY A 71 -6.71 18.04 3.58
C GLY A 71 -6.37 19.28 4.42
N ASN A 72 -5.50 19.14 5.42
CA ASN A 72 -5.13 20.23 6.32
C ASN A 72 -3.69 20.72 6.07
N VAL A 73 -3.39 21.87 6.66
CA VAL A 73 -2.03 22.40 6.81
C VAL A 73 -1.55 22.08 8.21
N VAL A 74 -0.38 21.46 8.32
CA VAL A 74 0.24 21.05 9.59
C VAL A 74 1.49 21.86 9.88
N ASP A 75 1.87 21.95 11.15
CA ASP A 75 3.17 22.50 11.53
C ASP A 75 4.30 21.55 11.10
N TYR A 76 5.42 22.12 10.64
CA TYR A 76 6.58 21.33 10.21
C TYR A 76 7.20 20.55 11.37
N ASP A 77 7.31 21.15 12.55
CA ASP A 77 7.93 20.50 13.71
C ASP A 77 7.06 19.35 14.22
N ASP A 78 5.72 19.48 14.17
CA ASP A 78 4.80 18.38 14.50
C ASP A 78 4.90 17.22 13.50
N LEU A 79 4.97 17.53 12.19
CA LEU A 79 5.20 16.52 11.16
C LEU A 79 6.54 15.81 11.36
N LYS A 80 7.61 16.57 11.67
CA LYS A 80 8.94 16.03 11.93
C LYS A 80 8.96 15.15 13.17
N ALA A 81 8.32 15.58 14.25
CA ALA A 81 8.22 14.83 15.49
C ALA A 81 7.54 13.48 15.28
N ALA A 82 6.44 13.44 14.52
CA ALA A 82 5.72 12.19 14.21
C ALA A 82 6.62 11.17 13.49
N PHE A 83 7.38 11.59 12.47
CA PHE A 83 8.29 10.67 11.77
C PHE A 83 9.55 10.33 12.58
N THR A 84 9.95 11.17 13.53
CA THR A 84 11.09 10.91 14.41
C THR A 84 10.85 9.67 15.29
N GLU A 85 9.60 9.38 15.64
CA GLU A 85 9.24 8.15 16.34
C GLU A 85 9.49 6.90 15.48
N ASP A 86 9.33 7.00 14.16
CA ASP A 86 9.50 5.88 13.22
C ASP A 86 10.98 5.60 12.91
N THR A 87 11.85 6.59 13.16
CA THR A 87 13.31 6.54 12.99
C THR A 87 14.05 6.42 14.32
N ASP A 88 13.50 5.65 15.26
CA ASP A 88 14.12 5.32 16.55
C ASP A 88 14.59 6.57 17.34
N GLY A 89 13.93 7.71 17.14
CA GLY A 89 14.25 8.98 17.77
C GLY A 89 15.29 9.83 17.03
N ASN A 90 15.74 9.45 15.83
CA ASN A 90 16.66 10.25 15.02
C ASN A 90 15.90 11.18 14.04
N PRO A 91 15.76 12.48 14.33
CA PRO A 91 15.10 13.42 13.42
C PRO A 91 15.92 13.70 12.16
N ASP A 92 17.25 13.57 12.22
CA ASP A 92 18.14 13.85 11.10
C ASP A 92 18.15 12.69 10.08
N ALA A 93 17.51 11.56 10.39
CA ALA A 93 17.30 10.47 9.45
C ALA A 93 16.15 10.70 8.45
N ILE A 94 15.50 11.87 8.50
CA ILE A 94 14.28 12.18 7.74
C ILE A 94 14.56 13.40 6.87
N ALA A 95 14.09 13.38 5.62
CA ALA A 95 13.94 14.58 4.80
C ALA A 95 12.54 14.60 4.19
N PHE A 96 11.91 15.76 4.18
CA PHE A 96 10.63 15.94 3.50
C PHE A 96 10.82 16.71 2.19
N ASN A 97 10.24 16.17 1.12
CA ASN A 97 10.16 16.86 -0.15
C ASN A 97 8.80 17.56 -0.27
N CYS A 98 8.83 18.82 -0.71
CA CYS A 98 7.64 19.64 -0.83
C CYS A 98 7.58 20.32 -2.20
N GLU A 99 6.39 20.28 -2.81
CA GLU A 99 6.06 21.10 -3.97
C GLU A 99 5.07 22.19 -3.56
N SER A 100 5.48 23.46 -3.65
CA SER A 100 4.66 24.60 -3.22
C SER A 100 4.11 24.43 -1.79
N CYS A 101 4.97 23.97 -0.87
CA CYS A 101 4.61 23.64 0.51
C CYS A 101 3.52 22.58 0.67
N SER A 102 3.31 21.74 -0.34
CA SER A 102 2.57 20.49 -0.20
C SER A 102 3.54 19.33 -0.13
N LEU A 103 3.38 18.47 0.87
CA LEU A 103 4.20 17.27 1.02
C LEU A 103 4.03 16.38 -0.21
N SER A 104 5.13 16.05 -0.89
CA SER A 104 5.16 15.15 -2.05
C SER A 104 5.82 13.82 -1.71
N GLU A 105 6.88 13.84 -0.90
CA GLU A 105 7.64 12.64 -0.53
C GLU A 105 8.15 12.73 0.90
N VAL A 106 8.28 11.57 1.54
CA VAL A 106 8.96 11.41 2.83
C VAL A 106 10.13 10.46 2.62
N TRP A 107 11.35 10.95 2.86
CA TRP A 107 12.57 10.19 2.70
C TRP A 107 13.10 9.81 4.08
N THR A 108 13.52 8.57 4.25
CA THR A 108 14.21 8.10 5.47
C THR A 108 15.49 7.38 5.10
N ALA A 109 16.55 7.61 5.86
CA ALA A 109 17.85 6.99 5.63
C ALA A 109 18.16 5.93 6.69
N TRP A 110 18.70 4.80 6.23
CA TRP A 110 18.97 3.63 7.04
C TRP A 110 20.34 3.05 6.69
N ALA A 111 21.12 2.69 7.70
CA ALA A 111 22.32 1.91 7.51
C ALA A 111 21.96 0.53 6.95
N ALA A 112 22.72 0.08 5.96
CA ALA A 112 22.60 -1.28 5.44
C ALA A 112 23.60 -2.19 6.14
N ASP A 113 23.18 -3.40 6.51
CA ASP A 113 24.11 -4.44 6.92
C ASP A 113 25.11 -4.71 5.77
N PRO A 114 26.42 -4.72 6.02
CA PRO A 114 27.43 -4.75 4.95
C PRO A 114 27.47 -6.06 4.17
N THR A 115 26.81 -7.13 4.65
CA THR A 115 26.81 -8.44 4.00
C THR A 115 25.47 -8.71 3.32
N THR A 116 24.38 -8.44 4.03
CA THR A 116 23.01 -8.76 3.62
C THR A 116 22.30 -7.58 2.99
N LEU A 117 22.82 -6.36 3.12
CA LEU A 117 22.22 -5.08 2.71
C LEU A 117 20.87 -4.76 3.36
N VAL A 118 20.43 -5.55 4.33
CA VAL A 118 19.16 -5.32 5.05
C VAL A 118 19.27 -4.02 5.85
N PRO A 119 18.26 -3.13 5.80
CA PRO A 119 18.22 -1.93 6.63
C PRO A 119 18.30 -2.26 8.12
N THR A 120 19.12 -1.53 8.86
CA THR A 120 19.39 -1.79 10.29
C THR A 120 18.91 -0.63 11.16
N THR A 121 19.76 0.37 11.35
CA THR A 121 19.50 1.54 12.20
C THR A 121 19.34 2.79 11.34
N PRO A 122 18.48 3.74 11.74
CA PRO A 122 18.40 5.05 11.10
C PRO A 122 19.75 5.76 11.12
N ILE A 123 20.08 6.42 10.01
CA ILE A 123 21.28 7.25 9.89
C ILE A 123 20.88 8.62 9.35
N ASP A 124 21.72 9.61 9.58
CA ASP A 124 21.47 10.96 9.10
C ASP A 124 21.38 10.96 7.56
N ILE A 125 20.34 11.60 7.04
CA ILE A 125 20.16 11.77 5.60
C ILE A 125 20.96 12.98 5.12
N GLU A 126 21.69 12.84 4.01
CA GLU A 126 22.47 13.94 3.43
C GLU A 126 21.66 14.85 2.50
N ASP A 127 20.38 14.51 2.25
CA ASP A 127 19.49 15.24 1.37
C ASP A 127 18.87 16.48 2.03
N SER A 128 18.46 17.43 1.19
CA SER A 128 17.82 18.66 1.64
C SER A 128 16.36 18.45 2.04
N ASP A 129 15.98 18.94 3.21
CA ASP A 129 14.57 19.03 3.63
C ASP A 129 13.92 20.29 3.03
N ALA A 130 13.14 20.11 1.96
CA ALA A 130 12.50 21.20 1.25
C ALA A 130 11.32 21.80 2.05
N CYS A 131 10.61 20.97 2.80
CA CYS A 131 9.45 21.40 3.59
C CYS A 131 9.83 22.30 4.77
N LYS A 132 11.06 22.23 5.28
CA LYS A 132 11.55 23.10 6.36
C LYS A 132 11.43 24.60 6.06
N SER A 133 11.40 24.99 4.78
CA SER A 133 11.24 26.38 4.36
C SER A 133 9.78 26.89 4.40
N CYS A 134 8.80 26.02 4.67
CA CYS A 134 7.38 26.34 4.64
C CYS A 134 6.91 27.00 5.94
N SER A 135 7.17 28.30 6.06
CA SER A 135 6.84 29.10 7.26
C SER A 135 5.35 29.16 7.60
N SER A 136 4.47 28.86 6.63
CA SER A 136 3.02 28.83 6.83
C SER A 136 2.48 27.43 7.12
N GLY A 137 3.36 26.45 7.33
CA GLY A 137 3.03 25.04 7.50
C GLY A 137 3.10 24.24 6.20
N VAL A 138 3.00 22.93 6.34
CA VAL A 138 3.05 21.94 5.26
C VAL A 138 1.64 21.46 4.95
N THR A 139 1.24 21.52 3.69
CA THR A 139 -0.07 21.03 3.24
C THR A 139 0.00 19.52 3.07
N ILE A 140 -0.85 18.79 3.79
CA ILE A 140 -1.09 17.37 3.55
C ILE A 140 -2.26 17.30 2.57
N LYS A 141 -1.95 17.14 1.29
CA LYS A 141 -2.96 17.13 0.24
C LYS A 141 -3.97 16.01 0.51
N ALA A 142 -5.24 16.39 0.58
CA ALA A 142 -6.29 15.45 0.21
C ALA A 142 -6.09 15.15 -1.27
N TRP A 143 -6.06 13.87 -1.61
CA TRP A 143 -6.22 13.49 -3.00
C TRP A 143 -7.65 13.86 -3.41
N GLU A 144 -7.84 15.09 -3.89
CA GLU A 144 -9.10 15.54 -4.44
C GLU A 144 -9.26 14.91 -5.82
N LEU A 145 -9.92 13.76 -5.85
CA LEU A 145 -10.38 13.19 -7.10
C LEU A 145 -11.45 14.08 -7.72
N GLY A 146 -11.07 14.74 -8.81
CA GLY A 146 -11.97 15.05 -9.92
C GLY A 146 -12.35 13.83 -10.78
N ALA A 147 -12.16 12.59 -10.28
CA ALA A 147 -12.64 11.36 -10.93
C ALA A 147 -13.11 10.32 -9.87
N SER A 148 -13.89 10.77 -8.89
CA SER A 148 -14.71 10.00 -7.94
C SER A 148 -14.14 8.69 -7.35
N CYS A 149 -14.01 8.64 -6.02
CA CYS A 149 -14.31 7.41 -5.26
C CYS A 149 -15.83 7.24 -5.06
N ASP A 150 -16.64 7.74 -5.98
CA ASP A 150 -17.98 7.16 -6.12
C ASP A 150 -17.72 5.68 -6.39
N ALA A 151 -18.53 4.81 -5.78
CA ALA A 151 -18.62 3.45 -6.27
C ALA A 151 -18.73 3.56 -7.79
N LEU A 152 -17.86 2.85 -8.52
CA LEU A 152 -18.04 2.70 -9.96
C LEU A 152 -19.53 2.48 -10.19
N PRO A 153 -20.20 3.20 -11.13
CA PRO A 153 -21.55 2.81 -11.49
C PRO A 153 -21.49 1.31 -11.68
N ALA A 154 -22.34 0.58 -10.96
CA ALA A 154 -22.33 -0.87 -10.98
C ALA A 154 -22.21 -1.26 -12.45
N ASP A 155 -21.14 -1.98 -12.78
CA ASP A 155 -20.91 -2.46 -14.13
C ASP A 155 -22.04 -3.48 -14.37
N ASP A 156 -23.22 -2.99 -14.74
CA ASP A 156 -24.40 -3.79 -15.07
C ASP A 156 -24.11 -4.64 -16.33
N ASP A 157 -22.94 -4.45 -16.96
CA ASP A 157 -22.49 -5.14 -18.17
C ASP A 157 -21.13 -5.87 -18.02
N ALA A 158 -20.51 -5.93 -16.82
CA ALA A 158 -19.46 -6.92 -16.63
C ALA A 158 -20.11 -8.30 -16.71
N PRO A 159 -19.64 -9.25 -17.56
CA PRO A 159 -20.24 -10.56 -17.67
C PRO A 159 -20.20 -11.19 -16.28
N VAL A 160 -21.39 -11.26 -15.67
CA VAL A 160 -21.59 -11.90 -14.38
C VAL A 160 -21.03 -13.31 -14.55
N ALA A 161 -19.99 -13.63 -13.78
CA ALA A 161 -19.47 -14.97 -13.79
C ALA A 161 -20.60 -15.87 -13.28
N ASP A 162 -21.24 -16.65 -14.16
CA ASP A 162 -22.33 -17.56 -13.77
C ASP A 162 -21.82 -18.83 -13.04
N VAL A 163 -20.52 -18.87 -12.72
CA VAL A 163 -19.80 -20.00 -12.14
C VAL A 163 -18.81 -19.51 -11.08
N CYS A 164 -18.74 -20.18 -9.93
CA CYS A 164 -17.63 -20.03 -8.99
C CYS A 164 -16.47 -20.96 -9.39
N ALA A 165 -15.38 -20.39 -9.92
CA ALA A 165 -14.16 -21.16 -10.20
C ALA A 165 -13.12 -21.04 -9.07
N ASP A 166 -12.27 -22.07 -8.94
CA ASP A 166 -11.23 -22.13 -7.91
C ASP A 166 -10.32 -20.89 -7.95
N ASN A 167 -10.11 -20.27 -6.78
CA ASN A 167 -9.28 -19.06 -6.59
C ASN A 167 -9.71 -17.84 -7.42
N THR A 168 -10.98 -17.76 -7.82
CA THR A 168 -11.56 -16.58 -8.50
C THR A 168 -12.76 -16.05 -7.72
N HIS A 169 -13.08 -14.76 -7.90
CA HIS A 169 -14.34 -14.22 -7.40
C HIS A 169 -15.50 -14.76 -8.23
N GLY A 170 -16.50 -15.33 -7.55
CA GLY A 170 -17.80 -15.61 -8.17
C GLY A 170 -18.62 -14.33 -8.37
N PRO A 171 -19.88 -14.46 -8.80
CA PRO A 171 -20.76 -13.31 -9.00
C PRO A 171 -21.03 -12.57 -7.67
N PRO A 172 -21.44 -11.28 -7.73
CA PRO A 172 -21.67 -10.47 -6.55
C PRO A 172 -22.82 -11.04 -5.69
N CYS A 173 -22.70 -10.92 -4.36
CA CYS A 173 -23.71 -11.37 -3.40
C CYS A 173 -23.78 -10.48 -2.16
N SER A 174 -24.97 -10.42 -1.56
CA SER A 174 -25.23 -9.82 -0.25
C SER A 174 -25.52 -10.86 0.82
N ALA A 175 -26.03 -12.04 0.42
CA ALA A 175 -26.33 -13.17 1.28
C ALA A 175 -26.14 -14.51 0.54
N ASP A 176 -26.10 -15.62 1.29
CA ASP A 176 -25.92 -16.97 0.72
C ASP A 176 -27.02 -17.35 -0.29
N SER A 177 -28.23 -16.78 -0.13
CA SER A 177 -29.34 -16.97 -1.06
C SER A 177 -29.05 -16.48 -2.47
N ASP A 178 -28.19 -15.48 -2.61
CA ASP A 178 -27.90 -14.85 -3.90
C ASP A 178 -27.00 -15.76 -4.76
N CYS A 179 -26.30 -16.69 -4.12
CA CYS A 179 -25.47 -17.70 -4.77
C CYS A 179 -26.24 -19.00 -5.07
N ALA A 180 -27.51 -19.09 -4.66
CA ALA A 180 -28.31 -20.29 -4.86
C ALA A 180 -28.66 -20.47 -6.34
N GLY A 181 -28.24 -21.60 -6.92
CA GLY A 181 -28.48 -21.89 -8.34
C GLY A 181 -27.40 -21.35 -9.29
N VAL A 182 -26.39 -20.64 -8.77
CA VAL A 182 -25.17 -20.32 -9.51
C VAL A 182 -24.28 -21.56 -9.53
N THR A 183 -23.76 -21.91 -10.70
CA THR A 183 -23.02 -23.15 -10.90
C THR A 183 -21.76 -23.16 -10.04
N ASP A 184 -21.53 -24.24 -9.30
CA ASP A 184 -20.39 -24.43 -8.39
C ASP A 184 -20.25 -23.42 -7.24
N CYS A 185 -21.22 -22.52 -7.02
CA CYS A 185 -21.23 -21.63 -5.86
C CYS A 185 -21.96 -22.25 -4.67
N LEU A 186 -21.40 -22.08 -3.46
CA LEU A 186 -21.99 -22.63 -2.23
C LEU A 186 -22.64 -21.55 -1.35
N ARG A 187 -22.08 -20.34 -1.33
CA ARG A 187 -22.46 -19.30 -0.37
C ARG A 187 -21.85 -17.95 -0.74
N CYS A 188 -22.26 -16.91 -0.02
CA CYS A 188 -21.58 -15.62 -0.05
C CYS A 188 -20.32 -15.67 0.82
N ALA A 189 -19.19 -15.18 0.31
CA ALA A 189 -17.92 -15.24 1.01
C ALA A 189 -17.84 -14.26 2.21
N GLY A 190 -18.71 -13.24 2.22
CA GLY A 190 -18.63 -12.08 3.12
C GLY A 190 -17.73 -10.96 2.61
N SER A 191 -17.06 -11.17 1.46
CA SER A 191 -16.30 -10.15 0.71
C SER A 191 -17.15 -9.41 -0.34
N GLY A 192 -18.44 -9.74 -0.46
CA GLY A 192 -19.33 -9.24 -1.51
C GLY A 192 -19.44 -10.13 -2.76
N PHE A 193 -18.79 -11.31 -2.77
CA PHE A 193 -18.80 -12.24 -3.91
C PHE A 193 -19.08 -13.69 -3.49
N CYS A 194 -19.74 -14.44 -4.37
CA CYS A 194 -20.01 -15.86 -4.20
C CYS A 194 -18.72 -16.67 -4.21
N THR A 195 -18.73 -17.80 -3.52
CA THR A 195 -17.57 -18.71 -3.44
C THR A 195 -17.99 -20.17 -3.43
N ASN A 196 -17.11 -21.04 -3.94
CA ASN A 196 -17.22 -22.49 -3.83
C ASN A 196 -16.59 -23.04 -2.52
N VAL A 197 -16.07 -22.16 -1.64
CA VAL A 197 -15.44 -22.54 -0.37
C VAL A 197 -16.49 -22.74 0.73
N PRO A 198 -16.62 -23.95 1.32
CA PRO A 198 -17.57 -24.21 2.40
C PRO A 198 -17.26 -23.39 3.65
N LEU A 199 -18.27 -23.12 4.47
CA LEU A 199 -18.02 -22.64 5.84
C LEU A 199 -17.27 -23.73 6.61
N SER A 200 -16.09 -23.40 7.14
CA SER A 200 -15.36 -24.33 8.00
C SER A 200 -16.24 -24.72 9.20
N SER A 201 -16.29 -26.02 9.49
CA SER A 201 -17.14 -26.60 10.53
C SER A 201 -16.79 -26.13 11.95
N SER A 202 -15.70 -25.37 12.13
CA SER A 202 -15.26 -24.80 13.39
C SER A 202 -16.08 -23.59 13.88
N ARG A 203 -17.07 -23.10 13.12
CA ARG A 203 -18.00 -22.03 13.56
C ARG A 203 -19.46 -22.46 13.73
N ARG A 204 -19.76 -23.75 13.92
CA ARG A 204 -21.10 -24.18 14.35
C ARG A 204 -21.19 -24.21 15.89
N ARG A 205 -21.78 -23.15 16.44
CA ARG A 205 -22.52 -23.06 17.73
C ARG A 205 -21.70 -23.11 19.04
N ARG A 206 -21.45 -21.94 19.64
CA ARG A 206 -21.76 -21.76 21.08
C ARG A 206 -23.23 -21.32 21.17
N ALA A 207 -24.13 -22.30 21.24
CA ALA A 207 -25.46 -22.04 21.77
C ALA A 207 -25.31 -21.89 23.30
N LYS A 208 -25.71 -20.73 23.84
CA LYS A 208 -25.87 -20.55 25.29
C LYS A 208 -26.92 -21.55 25.79
N ALA A 209 -26.54 -22.35 26.78
CA ALA A 209 -27.45 -22.90 27.77
C ALA A 209 -27.29 -22.07 29.04
#